data_AF-A0A821PAW1-F1
#
_entry.id   AF-A0A821PAW1-F1
#
_cell.length_a   1.000
_cell.length_b   1.000
_cell.length_c   1.000
_cell.angle_alpha   90.00
_cell.angle_beta   90.00
_cell.angle_gamma   90.00
#
_symmetry.space_group_name_H-M   'P 1'
#
loop_
_entity.id
_entity.type
_entity.pdbx_description
1 polymer ?
#
loop_
_entity_poly.entity_id
_entity_poly.type
_entity_poly.pdbx_seq_one_letter_code
_entity_poly.pdbx_strand_id
1 'polypeptide(L)'
;MVAIDLLAANSVYLRENLVEKFIEKKEKKAYLLNGCSIYLTHEPCIMCAMALLHSRISTVYYLNKNPNVGALGSMYKLHTLKKTNHRFSVYHLEQINSNDTLNT
;
A
#
# COMPACT_ATOMS: atom_id res chain seq x y z
N MET A 1 -10.35 -3.19 -23.44
CA MET A 1 -8.96 -2.69 -23.37
C MET A 1 -8.86 -1.15 -23.33
N VAL A 2 -9.83 -0.38 -22.80
CA VAL A 2 -9.69 1.10 -22.71
C VAL A 2 -10.23 1.72 -21.40
N ALA A 3 -11.05 1.05 -20.60
CA ALA A 3 -11.68 1.70 -19.43
C ALA A 3 -10.88 1.61 -18.11
N ILE A 4 -10.11 0.54 -17.89
CA ILE A 4 -9.36 0.34 -16.63
C ILE A 4 -8.10 1.22 -16.58
N ASP A 5 -7.45 1.43 -17.73
CA ASP A 5 -6.23 2.23 -17.80
C ASP A 5 -6.47 3.72 -17.51
N LEU A 6 -7.64 4.28 -17.83
CA LEU A 6 -7.93 5.72 -17.60
C LEU A 6 -8.29 6.07 -16.14
N LEU A 7 -8.91 5.13 -15.38
CA LEU A 7 -9.18 5.33 -13.94
C LEU A 7 -7.97 5.01 -13.07
N ALA A 8 -7.19 3.98 -13.45
CA ALA A 8 -5.87 3.75 -12.87
C ALA A 8 -4.94 4.92 -13.18
N ALA A 9 -4.92 5.42 -14.42
CA ALA A 9 -4.16 6.61 -14.78
C ALA A 9 -4.64 7.84 -14.00
N ASN A 10 -5.94 8.16 -13.89
CA ASN A 10 -6.35 9.38 -13.17
C ASN A 10 -6.04 9.35 -11.66
N SER A 11 -6.17 8.21 -10.98
CA SER A 11 -5.85 8.08 -9.56
C SER A 11 -4.34 7.98 -9.27
N VAL A 12 -3.58 7.39 -10.21
CA VAL A 12 -2.11 7.30 -10.14
C VAL A 12 -1.44 8.61 -10.61
N TYR A 13 -1.93 9.28 -11.68
CA TYR A 13 -1.45 10.59 -12.18
C TYR A 13 -1.67 11.71 -11.17
N LEU A 14 -2.81 11.73 -10.47
CA LEU A 14 -3.03 12.69 -9.39
C LEU A 14 -2.02 12.48 -8.26
N ARG A 15 -1.57 11.24 -8.03
CA ARG A 15 -0.51 10.94 -7.05
C ARG A 15 0.89 11.24 -7.57
N GLU A 16 1.22 11.00 -8.84
CA GLU A 16 2.55 11.32 -9.39
C GLU A 16 2.85 12.82 -9.31
N ASN A 17 1.88 13.67 -9.68
CA ASN A 17 1.99 15.13 -9.52
C ASN A 17 2.10 15.59 -8.04
N LEU A 18 1.56 14.81 -7.10
CA LEU A 18 1.73 15.07 -5.67
C LEU A 18 3.07 14.56 -5.15
N VAL A 19 3.56 13.42 -5.63
CA VAL A 19 4.88 12.85 -5.30
C VAL A 19 5.98 13.80 -5.76
N GLU A 20 5.89 14.35 -6.97
CA GLU A 20 6.85 15.37 -7.44
C GLU A 20 6.85 16.62 -6.54
N LYS A 21 5.67 17.12 -6.14
CA LYS A 21 5.55 18.22 -5.16
C LYS A 21 6.09 17.87 -3.77
N PHE A 22 6.05 16.60 -3.35
CA PHE A 22 6.65 16.14 -2.09
C PHE A 22 8.18 16.05 -2.17
N ILE A 23 8.73 15.70 -3.33
CA ILE A 23 10.18 15.59 -3.56
C ILE A 23 10.83 16.98 -3.60
N GLU A 24 10.15 17.98 -4.17
CA GLU A 24 10.67 19.35 -4.30
C GLU A 24 10.92 20.06 -2.96
N LYS A 25 10.32 19.59 -1.85
CA LYS A 25 10.34 20.30 -0.55
C LYS A 25 11.22 19.68 0.54
N LYS A 26 12.03 18.66 0.25
CA LYS A 26 12.72 17.87 1.30
C LYS A 26 14.24 17.86 1.18
N GLU A 27 14.88 18.98 1.51
CA GLU A 27 16.35 19.08 1.70
C GLU A 27 16.90 18.31 2.93
N LYS A 28 16.04 17.66 3.73
CA LYS A 28 16.45 16.91 4.92
C LYS A 28 16.15 15.42 4.74
N LYS A 29 17.19 14.57 4.78
CA LYS A 29 17.06 13.11 4.83
C LYS A 29 16.17 12.72 6.02
N ALA A 30 14.89 12.48 5.75
CA ALA A 30 13.95 12.04 6.75
C ALA A 30 14.08 10.53 6.91
N TYR A 31 14.49 10.11 8.10
CA TYR A 31 14.59 8.70 8.50
C TYR A 31 13.21 8.02 8.59
N LEU A 32 12.13 8.80 8.79
CA LEU A 32 10.78 8.29 8.97
C LEU A 32 9.87 8.65 7.78
N LEU A 33 9.00 7.71 7.41
CA LEU A 33 8.01 7.81 6.34
C LEU A 33 6.63 8.17 6.90
N ASN A 34 6.61 9.09 7.88
CA ASN A 34 5.37 9.55 8.51
C ASN A 34 4.43 10.15 7.45
N GLY A 35 3.19 9.66 7.41
CA GLY A 35 2.16 10.15 6.49
C GLY A 35 2.26 9.61 5.06
N CYS A 36 3.27 8.78 4.75
CA CYS A 36 3.36 8.14 3.45
C CYS A 36 2.44 6.91 3.37
N SER A 37 1.84 6.71 2.20
CA SER A 37 1.15 5.46 1.85
C SER A 37 1.99 4.66 0.88
N ILE A 38 2.10 3.35 1.09
CA ILE A 38 2.84 2.44 0.21
C ILE A 38 1.89 1.48 -0.50
N TYR A 39 2.19 1.20 -1.75
CA TYR A 39 1.50 0.21 -2.57
C TYR A 39 2.43 -0.95 -2.84
N LEU A 40 1.95 -2.17 -2.57
CA LEU A 40 2.69 -3.41 -2.74
C LEU A 40 1.92 -4.34 -3.66
N THR A 41 2.62 -5.09 -4.50
CA THR A 41 1.98 -6.11 -5.34
C THR A 41 1.57 -7.33 -4.52
N HIS A 42 2.40 -7.72 -3.56
CA HIS A 42 2.17 -8.89 -2.71
C HIS A 42 2.16 -8.49 -1.24
N GLU A 43 1.44 -9.26 -0.43
CA GLU A 43 1.41 -9.10 1.02
C GLU A 43 2.83 -9.20 1.60
N PRO A 44 3.28 -8.21 2.40
CA PRO A 44 4.60 -8.25 2.99
C PRO A 44 4.70 -9.34 4.06
N CYS A 45 5.88 -9.95 4.14
CA CYS A 45 6.18 -10.93 5.18
C CYS A 45 6.36 -10.25 6.55
N ILE A 46 6.54 -11.06 7.60
CA ILE A 46 6.73 -10.58 8.99
C ILE A 46 7.85 -9.55 9.12
N MET A 47 8.99 -9.79 8.45
CA MET A 47 10.14 -8.89 8.48
C MET A 47 9.80 -7.53 7.85
N CYS A 48 9.21 -7.55 6.65
CA CYS A 48 8.82 -6.33 5.94
C CYS A 48 7.73 -5.56 6.68
N ALA A 49 6.73 -6.26 7.24
CA ALA A 49 5.68 -5.65 8.05
C ALA A 49 6.23 -4.99 9.32
N MET A 50 7.23 -5.59 9.97
CA MET A 50 7.91 -4.99 11.14
C MET A 50 8.74 -3.76 10.73
N ALA A 51 9.43 -3.82 9.58
CA ALA A 51 10.16 -2.67 9.05
C ALA A 51 9.21 -1.48 8.78
N LEU A 52 8.06 -1.72 8.15
CA LEU A 52 7.04 -0.70 7.89
C LEU A 52 6.47 -0.09 9.18
N LEU A 53 6.29 -0.91 10.22
CA LEU A 53 5.89 -0.45 11.55
C LEU A 53 6.93 0.51 12.15
N HIS A 54 8.22 0.16 12.06
CA HIS A 54 9.31 1.00 12.55
C HIS A 54 9.49 2.30 11.74
N SER A 55 9.22 2.26 10.43
CA SER A 55 9.23 3.43 9.56
C SER A 55 8.03 4.37 9.75
N ARG A 56 7.05 3.98 10.58
CA ARG A 56 5.82 4.75 10.88
C ARG A 56 4.99 5.10 9.64
N ILE A 57 4.85 4.14 8.72
CA ILE A 57 3.98 4.27 7.54
C ILE A 57 2.53 4.53 7.97
N SER A 58 1.76 5.36 7.28
CA SER A 58 0.35 5.59 7.65
C SER A 58 -0.56 4.49 7.11
N THR A 59 -0.32 4.09 5.86
CA THR A 59 -1.20 3.17 5.14
C THR A 59 -0.44 2.25 4.21
N VAL A 60 -0.85 0.97 4.18
CA VAL A 60 -0.33 -0.07 3.27
C VAL A 60 -1.46 -0.60 2.40
N TYR A 61 -1.27 -0.59 1.09
CA TYR A 61 -2.16 -1.20 0.12
C TYR A 61 -1.46 -2.40 -0.51
N TYR A 62 -2.13 -3.54 -0.63
CA TYR A 62 -1.56 -4.71 -1.31
C TYR A 62 -2.59 -5.45 -2.18
N LEU A 63 -2.13 -6.09 -3.26
CA LEU A 63 -3.00 -6.79 -4.22
C LEU A 63 -3.13 -8.29 -3.89
N ASN A 64 -2.02 -9.02 -3.83
CA ASN A 64 -2.05 -10.48 -3.66
C ASN A 64 -1.75 -10.89 -2.21
N LYS A 65 -2.61 -11.70 -1.60
CA LYS A 65 -2.35 -12.34 -0.29
C LYS A 65 -1.24 -13.38 -0.40
N ASN A 66 -0.41 -13.48 0.64
CA ASN A 66 0.63 -14.50 0.71
C ASN A 66 0.32 -15.48 1.85
N PRO A 67 -0.28 -16.64 1.57
CA PRO A 67 -0.81 -17.53 2.61
C PRO A 67 0.27 -18.08 3.56
N ASN A 68 1.51 -18.26 3.06
CA ASN A 68 2.57 -18.95 3.79
C ASN A 68 3.49 -18.02 4.59
N VAL A 69 3.58 -16.74 4.24
CA VAL A 69 4.50 -15.81 4.93
C VAL A 69 3.90 -14.44 5.24
N GLY A 70 2.68 -14.15 4.77
CA GLY A 70 2.03 -12.86 4.91
C GLY A 70 1.71 -12.50 6.37
N ALA A 71 2.01 -11.27 6.76
CA ALA A 71 1.87 -10.81 8.14
C ALA A 71 0.86 -9.68 8.35
N LEU A 72 0.08 -9.33 7.31
CA LEU A 72 -0.94 -8.29 7.38
C LEU A 72 -2.36 -8.84 7.37
N GLY A 73 -2.56 -10.10 6.99
CA GLY A 73 -3.86 -10.76 7.02
C GLY A 73 -3.80 -12.28 6.90
N SER A 74 -2.70 -12.82 6.37
CA SER A 74 -2.56 -14.27 6.14
C SER A 74 -2.20 -15.03 7.42
N MET A 75 -0.91 -15.12 7.78
CA MET A 75 -0.49 -15.86 8.98
C MET A 75 -0.59 -15.01 10.25
N TYR A 76 -0.23 -13.74 10.14
CA TYR A 76 -0.24 -12.80 11.26
C TYR A 76 -1.01 -11.54 10.89
N LYS A 77 -1.44 -10.79 11.92
CA LYS A 77 -2.09 -9.48 11.77
C LYS A 77 -1.33 -8.45 12.59
N LEU A 78 -0.09 -8.16 12.19
CA LEU A 78 0.81 -7.26 12.91
C LEU A 78 0.18 -5.89 13.19
N HIS A 79 -0.59 -5.37 12.23
CA HIS A 79 -1.23 -4.06 12.34
C HIS A 79 -2.31 -3.97 13.44
N THR A 80 -2.88 -5.10 13.88
CA THR A 80 -3.93 -5.14 14.92
C THR A 80 -3.39 -5.37 16.33
N LEU A 81 -2.10 -5.70 16.49
CA LEU A 81 -1.54 -6.04 17.79
C LEU A 81 -1.60 -4.84 18.75
N LYS A 82 -2.26 -5.03 19.91
CA LYS A 82 -2.39 -3.95 20.92
C LYS A 82 -1.05 -3.49 21.52
N LYS A 83 -0.01 -4.34 21.45
CA LYS A 83 1.32 -4.08 22.01
C LYS A 83 2.22 -3.22 21.10
N THR A 84 1.80 -2.90 19.87
CA THR A 84 2.63 -2.08 18.97
C THR A 84 2.47 -0.59 19.28
N ASN A 85 3.58 0.14 19.22
CA ASN A 85 3.64 1.59 19.47
C ASN A 85 2.99 2.40 18.33
N HIS A 86 3.06 1.88 17.10
CA HIS A 86 2.48 2.51 15.92
C HIS A 86 1.35 1.64 15.34
N ARG A 87 0.38 2.27 14.69
CA ARG A 87 -0.72 1.59 14.00
C ARG A 87 -0.86 2.17 12.61
N PHE A 88 -1.00 1.29 11.63
CA PHE A 88 -1.17 1.68 10.24
C PHE A 88 -2.36 0.95 9.65
N SER A 89 -3.03 1.60 8.70
CA SER A 89 -4.18 1.04 8.02
C SER A 89 -3.71 0.10 6.91
N VAL A 90 -4.39 -1.02 6.75
CA VAL A 90 -4.08 -2.01 5.73
C VAL A 90 -5.30 -2.22 4.85
N TYR A 91 -5.10 -2.14 3.54
CA TYR A 91 -6.15 -2.36 2.55
C TYR A 91 -5.71 -3.43 1.55
N HIS A 92 -6.55 -4.44 1.36
CA HIS A 92 -6.42 -5.42 0.30
C HIS A 92 -7.20 -4.92 -0.92
N LEU A 93 -6.50 -4.77 -2.04
CA LEU A 93 -7.07 -4.32 -3.30
C LEU A 93 -7.47 -5.55 -4.12
N GLU A 94 -8.73 -5.65 -4.49
CA GLU A 94 -9.22 -6.70 -5.39
C GLU A 94 -9.06 -6.23 -6.85
N GLN A 95 -8.47 -7.08 -7.70
CA GLN A 95 -8.36 -6.78 -9.12
C GLN A 95 -9.73 -6.98 -9.79
N ILE A 96 -10.30 -5.90 -10.32
CA ILE A 96 -11.47 -5.98 -11.20
C ILE A 96 -10.97 -6.48 -12.55
N ASN A 97 -11.28 -7.73 -12.88
CA ASN A 97 -10.96 -8.27 -14.20
C ASN A 97 -11.91 -7.65 -15.24
N SER A 98 -11.35 -6.98 -16.24
CA SER A 98 -12.06 -6.35 -17.37
C SER A 98 -12.96 -7.29 -18.20
N ASN A 99 -13.05 -8.57 -17.87
CA ASN A 99 -13.86 -9.54 -18.60
C ASN A 99 -15.34 -9.53 -18.19
N ASP A 100 -15.68 -8.88 -17.07
CA ASP A 100 -17.06 -8.76 -16.60
C ASP A 100 -17.83 -7.59 -17.27
N THR A 101 -17.17 -6.76 -18.07
CA THR A 101 -17.82 -5.62 -18.77
C THR A 101 -18.25 -5.94 -20.21
N LEU A 102 -18.13 -7.19 -20.67
CA LEU A 102 -18.52 -7.61 -22.04
C LEU A 102 -19.82 -8.43 -22.09
N ASN A 103 -20.49 -8.65 -20.97
CA ASN A 103 -21.75 -9.43 -20.88
C ASN A 103 -22.93 -8.62 -20.30
N THR A 104 -23.05 -7.35 -20.69
CA THR A 104 -24.30 -6.55 -20.63
C THR A 104 -24.47 -5.83 -21.94
#